data_AF-A0A353Q927-F1
#
_entry.id   AF-A0A353Q927-F1
#
_cell.length_a   1.000
_cell.length_b   1.000
_cell.length_c   1.000
_cell.angle_alpha   90.00
_cell.angle_beta   90.00
_cell.angle_gamma   90.00
#
_symmetry.space_group_name_H-M   'P 1'
#
loop_
_entity.id
_entity.type
_entity.pdbx_description
1 polymer ?
#
loop_
_entity_poly.entity_id
_entity_poly.type
_entity_poly.pdbx_seq_one_letter_code
_entity_poly.pdbx_strand_id
1 'polypeptide(L)'
;MQKILQQYLLIIAMVIGITLYKPLSHLFAIIPYSLAVMLFITYTRISWVDIHLSKFHYLLLSIQYIGSIAVYLLLLPVNRILAQAALMCILAPTATSAPVVAGILGGSISTVASYSIISNLSTAFITPFILTFIGNSNETAPFFPTFWYIFQRVMPVLILPFAAAITLKKISPKAHEKIRSAQIVSFYLWGITLTIVIANVTRFVVAQGSDNYLLEILIGISALIICLLQFFTGRKIGFKFDKTIAGGQGLGQKNT
;
A
#
# COMPACT_ATOMS: atom_id res chain seq x y z
N MET A 1 26.10 11.62 -0.38
CA MET A 1 25.73 10.46 0.46
C MET A 1 24.21 10.26 0.60
N GLN A 2 23.43 11.26 1.08
CA GLN A 2 21.97 11.11 1.25
C GLN A 2 21.19 10.79 -0.05
N LYS A 3 21.51 11.44 -1.17
CA LYS A 3 20.85 11.15 -2.47
C LYS A 3 21.11 9.72 -2.98
N ILE A 4 22.32 9.21 -2.76
CA ILE A 4 22.71 7.84 -3.16
C ILE A 4 21.95 6.83 -2.31
N LEU A 5 21.89 7.02 -0.99
CA LEU A 5 21.10 6.14 -0.12
C LEU A 5 19.63 6.12 -0.53
N GLN A 6 19.04 7.27 -0.86
CA GLN A 6 17.64 7.35 -1.32
C GLN A 6 17.38 6.63 -2.64
N GLN A 7 18.35 6.61 -3.56
CA GLN A 7 18.24 5.93 -4.85
C GLN A 7 18.34 4.41 -4.72
N TYR A 8 19.22 3.91 -3.85
CA TYR A 8 19.49 2.46 -3.73
C TYR A 8 18.79 1.80 -2.53
N LEU A 9 18.14 2.56 -1.65
CA LEU A 9 17.54 2.05 -0.40
C LEU A 9 16.69 0.80 -0.63
N LEU A 10 15.85 0.80 -1.66
CA LEU A 10 14.91 -0.31 -1.90
C LEU A 10 15.62 -1.57 -2.38
N ILE A 11 16.59 -1.43 -3.26
CA ILE A 11 17.38 -2.56 -3.75
C ILE A 11 18.20 -3.13 -2.60
N ILE A 12 18.83 -2.27 -1.80
CA ILE A 12 19.57 -2.67 -0.60
C ILE A 12 18.65 -3.38 0.38
N ALA A 13 17.46 -2.85 0.65
CA ALA A 13 16.46 -3.46 1.53
C ALA A 13 16.04 -4.86 1.05
N MET A 14 15.78 -5.01 -0.26
CA MET A 14 15.45 -6.31 -0.86
C MET A 14 16.59 -7.31 -0.72
N VAL A 15 17.83 -6.92 -1.06
CA VAL A 15 19.01 -7.79 -0.95
C VAL A 15 19.26 -8.22 0.49
N ILE A 16 19.16 -7.29 1.45
CA ILE A 16 19.28 -7.60 2.88
C ILE A 16 18.15 -8.55 3.31
N GLY A 17 16.92 -8.32 2.89
CA GLY A 17 15.77 -9.17 3.20
C GLY A 17 15.94 -10.60 2.69
N ILE A 18 16.42 -10.76 1.46
CA ILE A 18 16.70 -12.08 0.86
C ILE A 18 17.84 -12.79 1.58
N THR A 19 18.95 -12.09 1.82
CA THR A 19 20.17 -12.70 2.39
C THR A 19 20.00 -13.06 3.87
N LEU A 20 19.31 -12.21 4.64
CA LEU A 20 19.11 -12.38 6.09
C LEU A 20 17.68 -12.85 6.42
N TYR A 21 17.04 -13.60 5.50
CA TYR A 21 15.62 -13.93 5.61
C TYR A 21 15.24 -14.67 6.90
N LYS A 22 16.11 -15.57 7.39
CA LYS A 22 15.85 -16.39 8.58
C LYS A 22 15.62 -15.51 9.83
N PRO A 23 16.61 -14.74 10.33
CA PRO A 23 16.40 -13.92 11.52
C PRO A 23 15.36 -12.81 11.31
N LEU A 24 15.32 -12.19 10.13
CA LEU A 24 14.44 -11.05 9.89
C LEU A 24 12.96 -11.43 9.74
N SER A 25 12.66 -12.64 9.28
CA SER A 25 11.26 -13.12 9.18
C SER A 25 10.55 -13.20 10.54
N HIS A 26 11.28 -13.38 11.65
CA HIS A 26 10.70 -13.36 13.00
C HIS A 26 10.18 -11.98 13.41
N LEU A 27 10.62 -10.91 12.72
CA LEU A 27 10.17 -9.55 12.96
C LEU A 27 8.89 -9.20 12.20
N PHE A 28 8.29 -10.13 11.45
CA PHE A 28 7.11 -9.87 10.62
C PHE A 28 5.90 -9.34 11.42
N ALA A 29 5.79 -9.70 12.71
CA ALA A 29 4.75 -9.17 13.58
C ALA A 29 4.82 -7.64 13.79
N ILE A 30 5.96 -7.00 13.49
CA ILE A 30 6.17 -5.55 13.63
C ILE A 30 5.53 -4.77 12.46
N ILE A 31 5.32 -5.41 11.30
CA ILE A 31 4.88 -4.76 10.06
C ILE A 31 3.62 -3.87 10.24
N PRO A 32 2.53 -4.32 10.89
CA PRO A 32 1.34 -3.47 11.08
C PRO A 32 1.63 -2.20 11.89
N TYR A 33 2.55 -2.28 12.86
CA TYR A 33 2.96 -1.13 13.68
C TYR A 33 3.84 -0.17 12.90
N SER A 34 4.80 -0.68 12.12
CA SER A 34 5.60 0.14 11.21
C SER A 34 4.71 0.88 10.21
N LEU A 35 3.72 0.18 9.65
CA LEU A 35 2.74 0.79 8.75
C LEU A 35 1.90 1.87 9.45
N ALA A 36 1.41 1.59 10.66
CA ALA A 36 0.67 2.56 11.46
C ALA A 36 1.48 3.83 11.73
N VAL A 37 2.76 3.71 12.06
CA VAL A 37 3.67 4.85 12.26
C VAL A 37 3.89 5.64 10.96
N MET A 38 4.11 4.95 9.84
CA MET A 38 4.25 5.61 8.53
C MET A 38 2.98 6.38 8.14
N LEU A 39 1.80 5.78 8.35
CA LEU A 39 0.51 6.42 8.10
C LEU A 39 0.33 7.63 9.01
N PHE A 40 0.65 7.51 10.29
CA PHE A 40 0.55 8.61 11.25
C PHE A 40 1.41 9.80 10.79
N ILE A 41 2.68 9.56 10.46
CA ILE A 41 3.57 10.60 9.91
C ILE A 41 2.95 11.22 8.65
N THR A 42 2.46 10.39 7.72
CA THR A 42 1.84 10.85 6.47
C THR A 42 0.61 11.73 6.74
N TYR A 43 -0.22 11.37 7.71
CA TYR A 43 -1.44 12.09 8.07
C TYR A 43 -1.19 13.42 8.78
N THR A 44 -0.05 13.60 9.46
CA THR A 44 0.32 14.93 9.98
C THR A 44 0.61 15.95 8.86
N ARG A 45 0.80 15.50 7.62
CA ARG A 45 1.04 16.39 6.48
C ARG A 45 -0.21 17.16 6.04
N ILE A 46 -1.38 16.77 6.54
CA ILE A 46 -2.68 17.27 6.08
C ILE A 46 -2.89 18.74 6.45
N SER A 47 -3.21 19.51 5.41
CA SER A 47 -4.01 20.72 5.53
C SER A 47 -5.44 20.35 5.11
N TRP A 48 -6.35 20.31 6.07
CA TRP A 48 -7.75 19.88 5.88
C TRP A 48 -8.54 20.76 4.93
N VAL A 49 -8.08 22.00 4.78
CA VAL A 49 -8.64 22.98 3.84
C VAL A 49 -8.38 22.57 2.38
N ASP A 50 -7.40 21.69 2.13
CA ASP A 50 -6.98 21.33 0.77
C ASP A 50 -7.53 19.97 0.29
N ILE A 51 -8.25 19.22 1.13
CA ILE A 51 -8.86 17.94 0.73
C ILE A 51 -10.17 18.20 -0.01
N HIS A 52 -10.07 18.39 -1.32
CA HIS A 52 -11.23 18.42 -2.22
C HIS A 52 -11.30 17.14 -3.05
N LEU A 53 -12.37 16.35 -2.83
CA LEU A 53 -12.71 15.24 -3.70
C LEU A 53 -13.02 15.78 -5.09
N SER A 54 -12.26 15.33 -6.08
CA SER A 54 -12.36 15.76 -7.46
C SER A 54 -12.57 14.56 -8.35
N LYS A 55 -13.00 14.79 -9.59
CA LYS A 55 -13.16 13.72 -10.61
C LYS A 55 -11.89 12.87 -10.75
N PHE A 56 -10.72 13.48 -10.59
CA PHE A 56 -9.44 12.78 -10.56
C PHE A 56 -9.39 11.71 -9.46
N HIS A 57 -9.72 12.06 -8.22
CA HIS A 57 -9.71 11.12 -7.09
C HIS A 57 -10.69 9.94 -7.31
N TYR A 58 -11.91 10.23 -7.76
CA TYR A 58 -12.91 9.18 -8.03
C TYR A 58 -12.48 8.21 -9.12
N LEU A 59 -11.80 8.69 -10.18
CA LEU A 59 -11.33 7.83 -11.26
C LEU A 59 -10.23 6.88 -10.77
N LEU A 60 -9.31 7.36 -9.91
CA LEU A 60 -8.28 6.49 -9.34
C LEU A 60 -8.89 5.46 -8.36
N LEU A 61 -9.85 5.86 -7.50
CA LEU A 61 -10.55 4.91 -6.61
C LEU A 61 -11.34 3.86 -7.39
N SER A 62 -11.95 4.26 -8.52
CA SER A 62 -12.68 3.34 -9.38
C SER A 62 -11.75 2.25 -9.93
N ILE A 63 -10.54 2.62 -10.36
CA ILE A 63 -9.54 1.63 -10.79
C ILE A 63 -9.12 0.73 -9.62
N GLN A 64 -8.92 1.28 -8.43
CA GLN A 64 -8.54 0.51 -7.25
C GLN A 64 -9.59 -0.54 -6.87
N TYR A 65 -10.88 -0.19 -6.83
CA TYR A 65 -11.93 -1.11 -6.38
C TYR A 65 -12.58 -1.91 -7.51
N ILE A 66 -13.06 -1.23 -8.55
CA ILE A 66 -13.72 -1.91 -9.68
C ILE A 66 -12.66 -2.64 -10.51
N GLY A 67 -11.51 -2.01 -10.76
CA GLY A 67 -10.43 -2.64 -11.51
C GLY A 67 -9.85 -3.87 -10.81
N SER A 68 -9.73 -3.87 -9.48
CA SER A 68 -9.27 -5.05 -8.74
C SER A 68 -10.25 -6.22 -8.87
N ILE A 69 -11.55 -5.97 -8.70
CA ILE A 69 -12.60 -6.98 -8.90
C ILE A 69 -12.62 -7.49 -10.35
N ALA A 70 -12.50 -6.61 -11.34
CA ALA A 70 -12.48 -7.00 -12.75
C ALA A 70 -11.29 -7.92 -13.08
N VAL A 71 -10.09 -7.58 -12.60
CA VAL A 71 -8.89 -8.41 -12.79
C VAL A 71 -9.02 -9.75 -12.06
N TYR A 72 -9.59 -9.75 -10.85
CA TYR A 72 -9.89 -10.99 -10.12
C TYR A 72 -10.79 -11.92 -10.94
N LEU A 73 -11.93 -11.42 -11.42
CA LEU A 73 -12.89 -12.23 -12.18
C LEU A 73 -12.30 -12.74 -13.50
N LEU A 74 -11.44 -11.96 -14.14
CA LEU A 74 -10.75 -12.36 -15.37
C LEU A 74 -9.73 -13.49 -15.13
N LEU A 75 -9.02 -13.47 -14.00
CA LEU A 75 -8.01 -14.48 -13.65
C LEU A 75 -8.58 -15.68 -12.88
N LEU A 76 -9.80 -15.57 -12.35
CA LEU A 76 -10.44 -16.62 -11.57
C LEU A 76 -10.53 -17.98 -12.30
N PRO A 77 -10.85 -18.05 -13.61
CA PRO A 77 -10.87 -19.31 -14.35
C PRO A 77 -9.49 -19.95 -14.53
N VAL A 78 -8.41 -19.15 -14.44
CA VAL A 78 -7.04 -19.60 -14.66
C VAL A 78 -6.48 -20.23 -13.39
N ASN A 79 -6.46 -19.46 -12.31
CA ASN A 79 -6.01 -19.93 -11.00
C ASN A 79 -6.48 -18.98 -9.91
N ARG A 80 -7.13 -19.53 -8.88
CA ARG A 80 -7.70 -18.74 -7.79
C ARG A 80 -6.64 -17.96 -6.99
N ILE A 81 -5.52 -18.60 -6.65
CA ILE A 81 -4.46 -17.98 -5.85
C ILE A 81 -3.84 -16.83 -6.64
N LEU A 82 -3.58 -17.03 -7.94
CA LEU A 82 -3.10 -15.98 -8.85
C LEU A 82 -4.10 -14.82 -8.93
N ALA A 83 -5.39 -15.10 -9.07
CA ALA A 83 -6.43 -14.08 -9.10
C ALA A 83 -6.50 -13.27 -7.79
N GLN A 84 -6.39 -13.94 -6.64
CA GLN A 84 -6.33 -13.30 -5.32
C GLN A 84 -5.09 -12.41 -5.18
N ALA A 85 -3.92 -12.89 -5.61
CA ALA A 85 -2.69 -12.10 -5.58
C ALA A 85 -2.80 -10.85 -6.47
N ALA A 86 -3.29 -11.01 -7.71
CA ALA A 86 -3.51 -9.91 -8.64
C ALA A 86 -4.50 -8.86 -8.10
N LEU A 87 -5.59 -9.31 -7.47
CA LEU A 87 -6.54 -8.43 -6.80
C LEU A 87 -5.86 -7.60 -5.71
N MET A 88 -5.06 -8.24 -4.84
CA MET A 88 -4.36 -7.55 -3.75
C MET A 88 -3.41 -6.47 -4.28
N CYS A 89 -2.73 -6.71 -5.41
CA CYS A 89 -1.85 -5.72 -6.05
C CYS A 89 -2.56 -4.42 -6.48
N ILE A 90 -3.87 -4.48 -6.76
CA ILE A 90 -4.66 -3.33 -7.22
C ILE A 90 -5.47 -2.74 -6.07
N LEU A 91 -6.07 -3.61 -5.24
CA LEU A 91 -6.97 -3.26 -4.15
C LEU A 91 -6.25 -2.53 -3.02
N ALA A 92 -4.97 -2.84 -2.79
CA ALA A 92 -4.14 -2.14 -1.82
C ALA A 92 -4.25 -0.62 -1.98
N PRO A 93 -4.29 0.14 -0.88
CA PRO A 93 -4.34 1.58 -0.96
C PRO A 93 -2.99 2.14 -1.45
N THR A 94 -2.97 3.42 -1.80
CA THR A 94 -1.70 4.10 -2.12
C THR A 94 -0.74 4.04 -0.92
N ALA A 95 0.53 3.78 -1.20
CA ALA A 95 1.59 3.72 -0.21
C ALA A 95 1.83 5.09 0.45
N THR A 96 2.13 5.06 1.74
CA THR A 96 2.51 6.23 2.55
C THR A 96 3.76 6.95 2.04
N SER A 97 4.64 6.25 1.34
CA SER A 97 5.84 6.81 0.72
C SER A 97 5.55 7.54 -0.59
N ALA A 98 4.39 7.33 -1.22
CA ALA A 98 4.05 7.91 -2.52
C ALA A 98 4.14 9.45 -2.57
N PRO A 99 3.69 10.21 -1.55
CA PRO A 99 3.85 11.67 -1.55
C PRO A 99 5.31 12.12 -1.48
N VAL A 100 6.18 11.36 -0.80
CA VAL A 100 7.62 11.64 -0.73
C VAL A 100 8.25 11.41 -2.10
N VAL A 101 7.97 10.27 -2.74
CA VAL A 101 8.47 9.94 -4.08
C VAL A 101 7.94 10.93 -5.12
N ALA A 102 6.67 11.32 -5.05
CA ALA A 102 6.11 12.35 -5.91
C ALA A 102 6.84 13.68 -5.78
N GLY A 103 7.20 14.09 -4.56
CA GLY A 103 8.02 15.28 -4.32
C GLY A 103 9.41 15.20 -4.94
N ILE A 104 10.07 14.04 -4.84
CA ILE A 104 11.38 13.79 -5.47
C ILE A 104 11.28 13.91 -7.00
N LEU A 105 10.19 13.45 -7.59
CA LEU A 105 9.93 13.51 -9.03
C LEU A 105 9.45 14.89 -9.51
N GLY A 106 9.25 15.87 -8.63
CA GLY A 106 8.74 17.20 -8.97
C GLY A 106 7.21 17.29 -9.13
N GLY A 107 6.47 16.30 -8.62
CA GLY A 107 5.01 16.27 -8.62
C GLY A 107 4.37 16.96 -7.40
N SER A 108 3.04 17.14 -7.47
CA SER A 108 2.26 17.70 -6.35
C SER A 108 2.19 16.73 -5.18
N ILE A 109 3.01 16.97 -4.16
CA ILE A 109 2.99 16.23 -2.87
C ILE A 109 1.59 16.28 -2.24
N SER A 110 0.95 17.45 -2.24
CA SER A 110 -0.38 17.63 -1.63
C SER A 110 -1.45 16.78 -2.32
N THR A 111 -1.43 16.70 -3.65
CA THR A 111 -2.38 15.87 -4.40
C THR A 111 -2.21 14.38 -4.05
N VAL A 112 -0.98 13.88 -4.03
CA VAL A 112 -0.72 12.46 -3.72
C VAL A 112 -1.02 12.15 -2.26
N ALA A 113 -0.67 13.05 -1.34
CA ALA A 113 -1.02 12.90 0.08
C ALA A 113 -2.54 12.83 0.26
N SER A 114 -3.29 13.75 -0.36
CA SER A 114 -4.75 13.77 -0.33
C SER A 114 -5.35 12.47 -0.85
N TYR A 115 -4.91 12.02 -2.03
CA TYR A 115 -5.37 10.75 -2.59
C TYR A 115 -5.00 9.56 -1.70
N SER A 116 -3.78 9.53 -1.16
CA SER A 116 -3.31 8.48 -0.26
C SER A 116 -4.20 8.35 0.97
N ILE A 117 -4.61 9.46 1.58
CA ILE A 117 -5.52 9.44 2.72
C ILE A 117 -6.88 8.88 2.32
N ILE A 118 -7.47 9.43 1.25
CA ILE A 118 -8.78 8.99 0.78
C ILE A 118 -8.75 7.48 0.48
N SER A 119 -7.73 7.02 -0.24
CA SER A 119 -7.51 5.61 -0.58
C SER A 119 -7.34 4.74 0.67
N ASN A 120 -6.50 5.13 1.64
CA ASN A 120 -6.29 4.34 2.87
C ASN A 120 -7.55 4.31 3.75
N LEU A 121 -8.23 5.45 3.96
CA LEU A 121 -9.44 5.49 4.78
C LEU A 121 -10.58 4.71 4.15
N SER A 122 -10.79 4.83 2.83
CA SER A 122 -11.84 4.06 2.15
C SER A 122 -11.53 2.56 2.12
N THR A 123 -10.27 2.16 1.95
CA THR A 123 -9.82 0.76 2.05
C THR A 123 -10.12 0.17 3.41
N ALA A 124 -10.02 0.94 4.50
CA ALA A 124 -10.33 0.46 5.84
C ALA A 124 -11.74 -0.13 5.98
N PHE A 125 -12.69 0.34 5.17
CA PHE A 125 -14.08 -0.12 5.17
C PHE A 125 -14.39 -1.07 4.01
N ILE A 126 -13.89 -0.77 2.80
CA ILE A 126 -14.25 -1.50 1.57
C ILE A 126 -13.49 -2.83 1.46
N THR A 127 -12.21 -2.85 1.81
CA THR A 127 -11.37 -4.05 1.63
C THR A 127 -11.83 -5.24 2.48
N PRO A 128 -12.21 -5.10 3.76
CA PRO A 128 -12.77 -6.21 4.53
C PRO A 128 -13.98 -6.87 3.88
N PHE A 129 -14.87 -6.07 3.28
CA PHE A 129 -16.02 -6.57 2.55
C PHE A 129 -15.58 -7.39 1.34
N ILE A 130 -14.75 -6.82 0.45
CA ILE A 130 -14.26 -7.49 -0.76
C ILE A 130 -13.51 -8.80 -0.41
N LEU A 131 -12.61 -8.76 0.58
CA LEU A 131 -11.82 -9.92 0.97
C LEU A 131 -12.65 -11.03 1.61
N THR A 132 -13.74 -10.70 2.31
CA THR A 132 -14.65 -11.71 2.85
C THR A 132 -15.29 -12.53 1.73
N PHE A 133 -15.77 -11.88 0.65
CA PHE A 133 -16.34 -12.61 -0.50
C PHE A 133 -15.30 -13.45 -1.24
N ILE A 134 -14.08 -12.97 -1.35
CA ILE A 134 -13.00 -13.66 -2.08
C ILE A 134 -12.43 -14.83 -1.27
N GLY A 135 -12.39 -14.71 0.06
CA GLY A 135 -11.84 -15.68 0.99
C GLY A 135 -12.82 -16.80 1.43
N ASN A 136 -14.13 -16.58 1.36
CA ASN A 136 -15.16 -17.52 1.85
C ASN A 136 -15.43 -18.75 0.97
N SER A 137 -14.45 -19.22 0.21
CA SER A 137 -14.64 -20.37 -0.69
C SER A 137 -14.46 -21.74 -0.09
N ASN A 138 -13.96 -21.81 1.15
CA ASN A 138 -14.07 -23.04 1.90
C ASN A 138 -15.42 -22.92 2.61
N GLU A 139 -16.42 -23.68 2.15
CA GLU A 139 -17.87 -23.56 2.39
C GLU A 139 -18.33 -23.57 3.88
N THR A 140 -17.40 -23.51 4.83
CA THR A 140 -17.65 -23.63 6.26
C THR A 140 -17.49 -22.33 7.06
N ALA A 141 -16.97 -21.24 6.47
CA ALA A 141 -16.77 -19.97 7.20
C ALA A 141 -17.98 -19.00 7.00
N PRO A 142 -18.75 -18.68 8.05
CA PRO A 142 -19.86 -17.74 7.93
C PRO A 142 -19.35 -16.31 7.60
N PHE A 143 -20.11 -15.56 6.79
CA PHE A 143 -19.72 -14.23 6.31
C PHE A 143 -19.34 -13.26 7.44
N PHE A 144 -20.22 -13.09 8.44
CA PHE A 144 -20.04 -12.09 9.49
C PHE A 144 -18.79 -12.31 10.36
N PRO A 145 -18.50 -13.53 10.86
CA PRO A 145 -17.24 -13.83 11.54
C PRO A 145 -15.99 -13.50 10.72
N THR A 146 -15.95 -13.91 9.44
CA THR A 146 -14.81 -13.63 8.55
C THR A 146 -14.65 -12.13 8.32
N PHE A 147 -15.75 -11.43 8.02
CA PHE A 147 -15.76 -9.98 7.85
C PHE A 147 -15.23 -9.27 9.09
N TRP A 148 -15.76 -9.63 10.28
CA TRP A 148 -15.36 -9.00 11.53
C TRP A 148 -13.89 -9.24 11.85
N TYR A 149 -13.39 -10.46 11.61
CA TYR A 149 -11.97 -10.78 11.77
C TYR A 149 -11.08 -9.89 10.90
N ILE A 150 -11.40 -9.74 9.61
CA ILE A 150 -10.62 -8.89 8.69
C ILE A 150 -10.75 -7.42 9.10
N PHE A 151 -11.97 -6.98 9.41
CA PHE A 151 -12.26 -5.60 9.80
C PHE A 151 -11.46 -5.17 11.04
N GLN A 152 -11.40 -6.01 12.08
CA GLN A 152 -10.61 -5.74 13.29
C GLN A 152 -9.09 -5.70 13.03
N ARG A 153 -8.60 -6.32 11.96
CA ARG A 153 -7.17 -6.27 11.60
C ARG A 153 -6.84 -5.07 10.73
N VAL A 154 -7.71 -4.71 9.79
CA VAL A 154 -7.47 -3.65 8.82
C VAL A 154 -7.80 -2.27 9.40
N MET A 155 -8.97 -2.13 10.05
CA MET A 155 -9.46 -0.83 10.49
C MET A 155 -8.50 -0.14 11.47
N PRO A 156 -7.97 -0.78 12.53
CA PRO A 156 -7.10 -0.09 13.49
C PRO A 156 -5.81 0.42 12.83
N VAL A 157 -5.22 -0.35 11.92
CA VAL A 157 -3.97 0.00 11.23
C VAL A 157 -4.14 1.25 10.37
N LEU A 158 -5.32 1.46 9.78
CA LEU A 158 -5.56 2.58 8.87
C LEU A 158 -6.21 3.79 9.57
N ILE A 159 -7.08 3.58 10.56
CA ILE A 159 -7.88 4.63 11.21
C ILE A 159 -7.22 5.17 12.48
N LEU A 160 -6.57 4.35 13.31
CA LEU A 160 -5.94 4.86 14.55
C LEU A 160 -4.83 5.88 14.27
N PRO A 161 -3.92 5.68 13.29
CA PRO A 161 -2.92 6.69 12.94
C PRO A 161 -3.55 8.02 12.54
N PHE A 162 -4.70 7.96 11.87
CA PHE A 162 -5.43 9.14 11.42
C PHE A 162 -6.04 9.90 12.60
N ALA A 163 -6.74 9.20 13.49
CA ALA A 163 -7.29 9.77 14.72
C ALA A 163 -6.19 10.37 15.61
N ALA A 164 -5.04 9.69 15.71
CA ALA A 164 -3.87 10.17 16.44
C ALA A 164 -3.29 11.46 15.85
N ALA A 165 -3.19 11.55 14.51
CA ALA A 165 -2.70 12.77 13.84
C ALA A 165 -3.62 13.97 14.10
N ILE A 166 -4.95 13.79 13.99
CA ILE A 166 -5.93 14.85 14.29
C ILE A 166 -5.85 15.28 15.75
N THR A 167 -5.82 14.30 16.66
CA THR A 167 -5.75 14.55 18.10
C THR A 167 -4.48 15.29 18.48
N LEU A 168 -3.33 14.88 17.92
CA LEU A 168 -2.06 15.56 18.19
C LEU A 168 -2.06 17.00 17.69
N LYS A 169 -2.67 17.28 16.53
CA LYS A 169 -2.81 18.66 16.03
C LYS A 169 -3.56 19.55 17.02
N LYS A 170 -4.58 19.02 17.71
CA LYS A 170 -5.38 19.76 18.70
C LYS A 170 -4.63 19.93 20.02
N ILE A 171 -3.97 18.88 20.52
CA ILE A 171 -3.31 18.88 21.83
C ILE A 171 -1.97 19.63 21.79
N SER A 172 -1.16 19.38 20.76
CA SER A 172 0.18 19.96 20.63
C SER A 172 0.52 20.27 19.17
N PRO A 173 0.10 21.45 18.67
CA PRO A 173 0.45 21.91 17.31
C PRO A 173 1.96 21.92 17.05
N LYS A 174 2.78 22.24 18.07
CA LYS A 174 4.24 22.23 17.95
C LYS A 174 4.79 20.83 17.66
N ALA A 175 4.29 19.81 18.38
CA ALA A 175 4.69 18.42 18.13
C ALA A 175 4.19 17.93 16.76
N HIS A 176 2.96 18.31 16.38
CA HIS A 176 2.41 18.03 15.06
C HIS A 176 3.30 18.60 13.93
N GLU A 177 3.69 19.88 14.01
CA GLU A 177 4.56 20.50 13.00
C GLU A 177 5.96 19.85 12.93
N LYS A 178 6.51 19.41 14.08
CA LYS A 178 7.79 18.68 14.10
C LYS A 178 7.72 17.34 13.38
N ILE A 179 6.61 16.61 13.52
CA ILE A 179 6.41 15.32 12.82
C ILE A 179 6.11 15.59 11.35
N ARG A 180 5.31 16.62 11.05
CA ARG A 180 5.01 17.07 9.70
C ARG A 180 6.26 17.45 8.90
N SER A 181 7.31 17.97 9.52
CA SER A 181 8.57 18.27 8.85
C SER A 181 9.48 17.04 8.67
N ALA A 182 9.24 15.95 9.39
CA ALA A 182 10.05 14.72 9.40
C ALA A 182 9.58 13.63 8.42
N GLN A 183 8.96 13.99 7.29
CA GLN A 183 8.32 13.04 6.36
C GLN A 183 9.29 12.02 5.75
N ILE A 184 10.57 12.40 5.63
CA ILE A 184 11.62 11.51 5.16
C ILE A 184 11.82 10.29 6.07
N VAL A 185 11.46 10.38 7.35
CA VAL A 185 11.51 9.24 8.28
C VAL A 185 10.58 8.12 7.82
N SER A 186 9.40 8.45 7.28
CA SER A 186 8.47 7.45 6.72
C SER A 186 9.10 6.69 5.55
N PHE A 187 9.97 7.33 4.76
CA PHE A 187 10.66 6.67 3.65
C PHE A 187 11.73 5.68 4.14
N TYR A 188 12.48 6.02 5.19
CA TYR A 188 13.45 5.07 5.79
C TYR A 188 12.74 3.93 6.52
N LEU A 189 11.66 4.22 7.25
CA LEU A 189 10.84 3.21 7.90
C LEU A 189 10.23 2.25 6.87
N TRP A 190 9.85 2.77 5.70
CA TRP A 190 9.42 1.95 4.58
C TRP A 190 10.52 1.01 4.09
N GLY A 191 11.77 1.48 3.97
CA GLY A 191 12.91 0.63 3.65
C GLY A 191 13.11 -0.53 4.64
N ILE A 192 13.03 -0.25 5.96
CA ILE A 192 13.10 -1.29 7.01
C ILE A 192 11.94 -2.28 6.88
N THR A 193 10.72 -1.77 6.69
CA THR A 193 9.50 -2.57 6.51
C THR A 193 9.65 -3.50 5.30
N LEU A 194 10.14 -2.97 4.17
CA LEU A 194 10.40 -3.73 2.95
C LEU A 194 11.41 -4.86 3.18
N THR A 195 12.51 -4.61 3.91
CA THR A 195 13.48 -5.66 4.26
C THR A 195 12.80 -6.82 4.99
N ILE A 196 11.96 -6.54 5.98
CA ILE A 196 11.27 -7.56 6.78
C ILE A 196 10.22 -8.31 5.94
N VAL A 197 9.47 -7.60 5.09
CA VAL A 197 8.49 -8.23 4.18
C VAL A 197 9.21 -9.18 3.22
N ILE A 198 10.29 -8.75 2.59
CA ILE A 198 11.06 -9.57 1.65
C ILE A 198 11.69 -10.78 2.36
N ALA A 199 12.16 -10.63 3.60
CA ALA A 199 12.62 -11.75 4.42
C ALA A 199 11.50 -12.79 4.66
N ASN A 200 10.29 -12.34 4.99
CA ASN A 200 9.17 -13.26 5.21
C ASN A 200 8.71 -13.93 3.91
N VAL A 201 8.68 -13.21 2.79
CA VAL A 201 8.39 -13.78 1.46
C VAL A 201 9.43 -14.82 1.08
N THR A 202 10.72 -14.51 1.24
CA THR A 202 11.82 -15.46 0.95
C THR A 202 11.71 -16.71 1.82
N ARG A 203 11.40 -16.56 3.12
CA ARG A 203 11.15 -17.71 4.01
C ARG A 203 10.00 -18.59 3.48
N PHE A 204 8.91 -17.98 3.04
CA PHE A 204 7.74 -18.69 2.53
C PHE A 204 8.06 -19.48 1.26
N VAL A 205 8.72 -18.85 0.29
CA VAL A 205 9.16 -19.47 -0.97
C VAL A 205 10.11 -20.64 -0.71
N VAL A 206 11.08 -20.47 0.20
CA VAL A 206 12.02 -21.55 0.56
C VAL A 206 11.31 -22.70 1.27
N ALA A 207 10.33 -22.39 2.13
CA ALA A 207 9.61 -23.41 2.91
C ALA A 207 8.59 -24.21 2.08
N GLN A 208 8.03 -23.65 1.00
CA GLN A 208 7.08 -24.35 0.14
C GLN A 208 7.72 -25.43 -0.76
N GLY A 209 9.04 -25.38 -0.98
CA GLY A 209 9.73 -26.33 -1.86
C GLY A 209 9.42 -26.13 -3.35
N SER A 210 9.84 -27.09 -4.19
CA SER A 210 9.83 -26.93 -5.65
C SER A 210 8.48 -27.02 -6.34
N ASP A 211 7.45 -27.48 -5.63
CA ASP A 211 6.18 -27.85 -6.26
C ASP A 211 5.33 -26.64 -6.68
N ASN A 212 5.64 -25.43 -6.19
CA ASN A 212 4.86 -24.22 -6.45
C ASN A 212 5.60 -23.10 -7.20
N TYR A 213 6.86 -23.30 -7.63
CA TYR A 213 7.64 -22.22 -8.26
C TYR A 213 7.00 -21.62 -9.51
N LEU A 214 6.30 -22.43 -10.32
CA LEU A 214 5.59 -21.91 -11.48
C LEU A 214 4.51 -20.89 -11.08
N LEU A 215 3.71 -21.21 -10.07
CA LEU A 215 2.66 -20.32 -9.58
C LEU A 215 3.26 -19.04 -8.98
N GLU A 216 4.32 -19.16 -8.19
CA GLU A 216 5.02 -18.01 -7.61
C GLU A 216 5.61 -17.08 -8.69
N ILE A 217 6.23 -17.64 -9.72
CA ILE A 217 6.74 -16.88 -10.88
C ILE A 217 5.59 -16.17 -11.60
N LEU A 218 4.46 -16.85 -11.81
CA LEU A 218 3.28 -16.25 -12.43
C LEU A 218 2.70 -15.10 -11.58
N ILE A 219 2.70 -15.25 -10.25
CA ILE A 219 2.33 -14.16 -9.33
C ILE A 219 3.31 -12.99 -9.46
N GLY A 220 4.61 -13.24 -9.50
CA GLY A 220 5.63 -12.20 -9.66
C GLY A 220 5.48 -11.44 -11.00
N ILE A 221 5.32 -12.16 -12.10
CA ILE A 221 5.14 -11.57 -13.45
C ILE A 221 3.83 -10.77 -13.51
N SER A 222 2.72 -11.33 -13.02
CA SER A 222 1.43 -10.64 -13.01
C SER A 222 1.46 -9.38 -12.15
N ALA A 223 2.09 -9.43 -10.96
CA ALA A 223 2.29 -8.27 -10.10
C ALA A 223 3.12 -7.17 -10.81
N LEU A 224 4.18 -7.54 -11.53
CA LEU A 224 4.98 -6.60 -12.32
C LEU A 224 4.15 -5.94 -13.43
N ILE A 225 3.42 -6.73 -14.22
CA ILE A 225 2.56 -6.21 -15.29
C ILE A 225 1.50 -5.25 -14.72
N ILE A 226 0.81 -5.67 -13.66
CA ILE A 226 -0.20 -4.85 -12.98
C ILE A 226 0.41 -3.54 -12.46
N CYS A 227 1.58 -3.61 -11.83
CA CYS A 227 2.29 -2.43 -11.33
C CYS A 227 2.60 -1.44 -12.46
N LEU A 228 3.17 -1.91 -13.57
CA LEU A 228 3.47 -1.08 -14.75
C LEU A 228 2.20 -0.47 -15.35
N LEU A 229 1.12 -1.24 -15.46
CA LEU A 229 -0.17 -0.77 -15.95
C LEU A 229 -0.79 0.28 -15.03
N GLN A 230 -0.66 0.14 -13.71
CA GLN A 230 -1.14 1.12 -12.74
C GLN A 230 -0.36 2.44 -12.84
N PHE A 231 0.97 2.40 -12.97
CA PHE A 231 1.77 3.60 -13.24
C PHE A 231 1.38 4.26 -14.56
N PHE A 232 1.29 3.47 -15.63
CA PHE A 232 0.95 3.98 -16.96
C PHE A 232 -0.44 4.63 -16.98
N THR A 233 -1.45 3.92 -16.49
CA THR A 233 -2.84 4.39 -16.45
C THR A 233 -2.98 5.60 -15.53
N GLY A 234 -2.33 5.56 -14.36
CA GLY A 234 -2.28 6.69 -13.43
C GLY A 234 -1.66 7.94 -14.06
N ARG A 235 -0.54 7.81 -14.79
CA ARG A 235 0.07 8.93 -15.51
C ARG A 235 -0.83 9.45 -16.63
N LYS A 236 -1.47 8.55 -17.40
CA LYS A 236 -2.38 8.91 -18.50
C LYS A 236 -3.61 9.67 -17.99
N ILE A 237 -4.16 9.25 -16.86
CA ILE A 237 -5.24 9.97 -16.17
C ILE A 237 -4.72 11.31 -15.68
N GLY A 238 -3.61 11.30 -14.93
CA GLY A 238 -3.01 12.51 -14.36
C GLY A 238 -2.71 13.57 -15.42
N PHE A 239 -2.29 13.18 -16.62
CA PHE A 239 -2.07 14.09 -17.75
C PHE A 239 -3.31 14.92 -18.10
N LYS A 240 -4.52 14.34 -18.05
CA LYS A 240 -5.78 15.05 -18.32
C LYS A 240 -6.17 16.08 -17.24
N PHE A 241 -5.49 16.05 -16.09
CA PHE A 241 -5.76 16.91 -14.94
C PHE A 241 -4.51 17.71 -14.52
N ASP A 242 -3.49 17.81 -15.38
CA ASP A 242 -2.19 18.47 -15.10
C ASP A 242 -1.48 17.92 -13.84
N LYS A 243 -1.69 16.63 -13.58
CA LYS A 243 -1.28 15.89 -12.37
C LYS A 243 -0.59 14.58 -12.73
N THR A 244 0.19 14.54 -13.81
CA THR A 244 0.81 13.31 -14.36
C THR A 244 1.58 12.49 -13.32
N ILE A 245 2.50 13.12 -12.58
CA ILE A 245 3.28 12.41 -11.54
C ILE A 245 2.36 11.96 -10.41
N ALA A 246 1.43 12.80 -10.00
CA ALA A 246 0.53 12.49 -8.90
C ALA A 246 -0.42 11.33 -9.22
N GLY A 247 -0.91 11.24 -10.46
CA GLY A 247 -1.72 10.11 -10.92
C GLY A 247 -0.92 8.82 -10.99
N GLY A 248 0.31 8.89 -11.52
CA GLY A 248 1.22 7.74 -11.58
C GLY A 248 1.56 7.21 -10.19
N GLN A 249 1.96 8.07 -9.26
CA GLN A 249 2.29 7.69 -7.89
C GLN A 249 1.04 7.28 -7.09
N GLY A 250 -0.10 7.92 -7.33
CA GLY A 250 -1.36 7.58 -6.67
C GLY A 250 -1.82 6.14 -6.98
N LEU A 251 -1.80 5.74 -8.25
CA LEU A 251 -2.19 4.37 -8.63
C LEU A 251 -1.04 3.36 -8.56
N GLY A 252 0.15 3.70 -9.02
CA GLY A 252 1.25 2.74 -9.14
C GLY A 252 1.96 2.43 -7.83
N GLN A 253 2.06 3.40 -6.92
CA GLN A 253 2.76 3.22 -5.65
C GLN A 253 1.78 2.66 -4.61
N LYS A 254 1.65 1.34 -4.53
CA LYS A 254 0.67 0.65 -3.67
C LYS A 254 1.29 0.12 -2.37
N ASN A 255 0.46 0.04 -1.33
CA ASN A 255 0.79 -0.56 -0.04
C ASN A 255 0.48 -2.07 -0.05
N THR A 256 1.15 -2.78 -0.96
CA THR A 256 1.07 -4.23 -1.17
C THR A 256 2.06 -4.95 -0.26
#